data_AF-A0A0N0PE14-F1
#
_entry.id   AF-A0A0N0PE14-F1
#
_cell.length_a   1.000
_cell.length_b   1.000
_cell.length_c   1.000
_cell.angle_alpha   90.00
_cell.angle_beta   90.00
_cell.angle_gamma   90.00
#
_symmetry.space_group_name_H-M   'P 1'
#
loop_
_entity.id
_entity.type
_entity.pdbx_description
1 polymer ?
#
loop_
_entity_poly.entity_id
_entity_poly.type
_entity_poly.pdbx_seq_one_letter_code
_entity_poly.pdbx_strand_id
1 'polypeptide(L)'
;MPKDCRHYKPPQDGHDGLASYWEHRHVHNEYGLWQIRATHVGMLERADNKYRPFILTRSTFAGTQRYAAVWTGDNAAEWGFLQASVPMCLSLAAAGISFCGSDVGGFFKYPEPELMTRWYQAGAYQAFFRAHSHIETKRREPWLYEPSTTALLRDAVRRRYALLDFWYTLFYEHTLDGTPVTRPYFQEYPDEEETYTIDDQYLLGDKLLVRPVMEAGVKSVKVYLPGRDTNTLWYDVDSYQVHKANGYFNQEVNIAKFASRAWIERIVIAGIRTAPRTARLQHGGRSTALQMTLHRGNDVLVIRKPGAPVSEDWSIQFAE
;
A
#
# COMPACT_ATOMS: atom_id res chain seq x y z
N MET A 1 -20.20 -25.44 4.97
CA MET A 1 -20.25 -26.60 4.06
C MET A 1 -21.31 -27.57 4.57
N PRO A 2 -22.14 -28.15 3.69
CA PRO A 2 -23.10 -29.19 4.06
C PRO A 2 -22.44 -30.37 4.79
N LYS A 3 -23.16 -31.02 5.72
CA LYS A 3 -22.64 -32.15 6.54
C LYS A 3 -22.39 -33.43 5.72
N ASP A 4 -22.84 -33.46 4.48
CA ASP A 4 -22.88 -34.61 3.57
C ASP A 4 -21.81 -34.54 2.45
N CYS A 5 -20.89 -33.57 2.47
CA CYS A 5 -19.74 -33.58 1.56
C CYS A 5 -18.82 -34.77 1.87
N ARG A 6 -18.90 -35.81 1.03
CA ARG A 6 -17.98 -36.98 1.05
C ARG A 6 -16.82 -36.73 0.09
N HIS A 7 -15.60 -36.84 0.60
CA HIS A 7 -14.38 -36.73 -0.21
C HIS A 7 -13.82 -38.14 -0.48
N TYR A 8 -13.91 -38.60 -1.72
CA TYR A 8 -13.52 -39.97 -2.07
C TYR A 8 -12.00 -40.17 -2.05
N LYS A 9 -11.55 -41.29 -1.50
CA LYS A 9 -10.13 -41.69 -1.51
C LYS A 9 -9.95 -42.95 -2.37
N PRO A 10 -8.80 -43.12 -3.05
CA PRO A 10 -8.48 -44.38 -3.72
C PRO A 10 -8.46 -45.55 -2.72
N PRO A 11 -8.82 -46.79 -3.12
CA PRO A 11 -8.73 -47.96 -2.24
C PRO A 11 -7.30 -48.15 -1.73
N GLN A 12 -7.14 -48.38 -0.42
CA GLN A 12 -5.81 -48.56 0.20
C GLN A 12 -5.20 -49.94 -0.06
N ASP A 13 -6.00 -50.90 -0.51
CA ASP A 13 -5.66 -52.32 -0.71
C ASP A 13 -5.69 -52.74 -2.20
N GLY A 14 -5.94 -51.82 -3.13
CA GLY A 14 -5.98 -52.11 -4.57
C GLY A 14 -7.19 -52.94 -5.02
N HIS A 15 -8.19 -53.15 -4.15
CA HIS A 15 -9.43 -53.83 -4.50
C HIS A 15 -10.59 -52.83 -4.71
N ASP A 16 -11.47 -53.12 -5.68
CA ASP A 16 -12.66 -52.32 -6.01
C ASP A 16 -13.78 -52.46 -4.95
N GLY A 17 -13.47 -52.15 -3.68
CA GLY A 17 -14.43 -52.04 -2.59
C GLY A 17 -15.08 -50.65 -2.53
N LEU A 18 -16.17 -50.50 -1.76
CA LEU A 18 -16.84 -49.21 -1.52
C LEU A 18 -15.79 -48.14 -1.16
N ALA A 19 -15.67 -47.10 -1.99
CA ALA A 19 -14.71 -46.02 -1.80
C ALA A 19 -14.81 -45.49 -0.36
N SER A 20 -13.75 -45.69 0.41
CA SER A 20 -13.67 -45.07 1.73
C SER A 20 -13.56 -43.55 1.55
N TYR A 21 -14.24 -42.80 2.42
CA TYR A 21 -14.35 -41.36 2.30
C TYR A 21 -13.65 -40.66 3.45
N TRP A 22 -13.08 -39.50 3.17
CA TRP A 22 -12.72 -38.53 4.20
C TRP A 22 -13.95 -37.68 4.52
N GLU A 23 -14.30 -37.54 5.79
CA GLU A 23 -15.23 -36.49 6.23
C GLU A 23 -14.60 -35.11 5.99
N HIS A 24 -15.45 -34.09 5.80
CA HIS A 24 -15.02 -32.72 5.62
C HIS A 24 -14.08 -32.20 6.73
N ARG A 25 -14.25 -32.65 7.99
CA ARG A 25 -13.39 -32.27 9.12
C ARG A 25 -11.90 -32.61 8.90
N HIS A 26 -11.60 -33.64 8.10
CA HIS A 26 -10.22 -34.05 7.82
C HIS A 26 -9.53 -33.15 6.80
N VAL A 27 -10.30 -32.48 5.94
CA VAL A 27 -9.78 -31.77 4.76
C VAL A 27 -10.22 -30.31 4.69
N HIS A 28 -10.91 -29.81 5.72
CA HIS A 28 -11.53 -28.48 5.74
C HIS A 28 -10.57 -27.37 5.32
N ASN A 29 -9.38 -27.32 5.93
CA ASN A 29 -8.38 -26.28 5.67
C ASN A 29 -7.70 -26.43 4.31
N GLU A 30 -7.62 -27.64 3.77
CA GLU A 30 -7.02 -27.88 2.45
C GLU A 30 -7.99 -27.60 1.30
N TYR A 31 -9.29 -27.51 1.56
CA TYR A 31 -10.30 -27.33 0.52
C TYR A 31 -9.99 -26.15 -0.40
N GLY A 32 -9.60 -25.00 0.19
CA GLY A 32 -9.20 -23.81 -0.57
C GLY A 32 -7.98 -24.05 -1.45
N LEU A 33 -6.96 -24.77 -0.95
CA LEU A 33 -5.77 -25.13 -1.72
C LEU A 33 -6.14 -25.97 -2.96
N TRP A 34 -7.03 -26.95 -2.81
CA TRP A 34 -7.48 -27.80 -3.92
C TRP A 34 -8.24 -27.01 -4.99
N GLN A 35 -9.12 -26.07 -4.58
CA GLN A 35 -9.81 -25.18 -5.51
C GLN A 35 -8.82 -24.34 -6.34
N ILE A 36 -7.82 -23.76 -5.69
CA ILE A 36 -6.80 -22.93 -6.35
C ILE A 36 -5.96 -23.78 -7.29
N ARG A 37 -5.53 -24.98 -6.88
CA ARG A 37 -4.75 -25.89 -7.73
C ARG A 37 -5.51 -26.24 -9.02
N ALA A 38 -6.80 -26.57 -8.90
CA ALA A 38 -7.63 -26.85 -10.07
C ALA A 38 -7.75 -25.63 -10.99
N THR A 39 -7.91 -24.44 -10.41
CA THR A 39 -7.96 -23.18 -11.18
C THR A 39 -6.63 -22.89 -11.88
N HIS A 40 -5.50 -23.15 -11.21
CA HIS A 40 -4.16 -22.98 -11.77
C HIS A 40 -3.94 -23.91 -12.98
N VAL A 41 -4.33 -25.18 -12.88
CA VAL A 41 -4.27 -26.13 -14.01
C VAL A 41 -5.13 -25.65 -15.17
N GLY A 42 -6.39 -25.29 -14.94
CA GLY A 42 -7.26 -24.79 -16.02
C GLY A 42 -6.76 -23.49 -16.67
N MET A 43 -6.12 -22.60 -15.91
CA MET A 43 -5.50 -21.38 -16.42
C MET A 43 -4.28 -21.65 -17.32
N LEU A 44 -3.52 -22.72 -17.04
CA LEU A 44 -2.43 -23.19 -17.88
C LEU A 44 -2.94 -23.87 -19.14
N GLU A 45 -3.89 -24.80 -19.00
CA GLU A 45 -4.46 -25.59 -20.10
C GLU A 45 -5.12 -24.70 -21.17
N ARG A 46 -5.91 -23.70 -20.76
CA ARG A 46 -6.55 -22.77 -21.72
C ARG A 46 -5.55 -21.94 -22.56
N ALA A 47 -4.28 -21.93 -22.17
CA ALA A 47 -3.22 -21.15 -22.77
C ALA A 47 -2.06 -22.02 -23.26
N ASP A 48 -2.26 -23.33 -23.41
CA ASP A 48 -1.23 -24.31 -23.81
C ASP A 48 0.08 -24.16 -23.01
N ASN A 49 -0.05 -23.89 -21.70
CA ASN A 49 1.05 -23.62 -20.77
C ASN A 49 1.96 -22.42 -21.14
N LYS A 50 1.52 -21.52 -22.02
CA LYS A 50 2.34 -20.39 -22.52
C LYS A 50 2.50 -19.25 -21.51
N TYR A 51 1.50 -19.03 -20.66
CA TYR A 51 1.45 -17.87 -19.77
C TYR A 51 1.30 -18.28 -18.29
N ARG A 52 2.01 -17.56 -17.42
CA ARG A 52 1.89 -17.75 -15.96
C ARG A 52 0.50 -17.31 -15.47
N PRO A 53 -0.20 -18.13 -14.68
CA PRO A 53 -1.47 -17.73 -14.07
C PRO A 53 -1.30 -16.60 -13.05
N PHE A 54 -2.33 -15.77 -12.93
CA PHE A 54 -2.55 -14.92 -11.77
C PHE A 54 -3.88 -15.32 -11.13
N ILE A 55 -3.82 -15.76 -9.88
CA ILE A 55 -4.99 -16.18 -9.10
C ILE A 55 -4.89 -15.49 -7.74
N LEU A 56 -6.01 -14.97 -7.27
CA LEU A 56 -6.15 -14.41 -5.92
C LEU A 56 -7.08 -15.31 -5.11
N THR A 57 -6.68 -15.65 -3.88
CA THR A 57 -7.49 -16.48 -2.98
C THR A 57 -7.69 -15.86 -1.60
N ARG A 58 -8.80 -16.21 -0.96
CA ARG A 58 -9.09 -15.88 0.44
C ARG A 58 -8.65 -17.00 1.38
N SER A 59 -9.03 -18.23 1.08
CA SER A 59 -8.67 -19.41 1.89
C SER A 59 -7.29 -19.92 1.51
N THR A 60 -6.48 -20.26 2.52
CA THR A 60 -5.08 -20.64 2.35
C THR A 60 -4.72 -21.86 3.19
N PHE A 61 -3.68 -22.57 2.76
CA PHE A 61 -3.04 -23.66 3.49
C PHE A 61 -1.55 -23.71 3.13
N ALA A 62 -0.77 -24.56 3.82
CA ALA A 62 0.61 -24.79 3.46
C ALA A 62 0.71 -25.26 1.99
N GLY A 63 1.47 -24.52 1.17
CA GLY A 63 1.61 -24.79 -0.26
C GLY A 63 0.80 -23.88 -1.19
N THR A 64 -0.07 -23.01 -0.66
CA THR A 64 -0.81 -22.01 -1.45
C THR A 64 0.11 -21.07 -2.25
N GLN A 65 1.31 -20.76 -1.74
CA GLN A 65 2.29 -19.86 -2.37
C GLN A 65 2.72 -20.31 -3.78
N ARG A 66 2.54 -21.60 -4.12
CA ARG A 66 2.86 -22.12 -5.46
C ARG A 66 1.87 -21.67 -6.54
N TYR A 67 0.70 -21.15 -6.15
CA TYR A 67 -0.42 -21.02 -7.08
C TYR A 67 -1.12 -19.65 -7.07
N ALA A 68 -1.09 -18.91 -5.96
CA ALA A 68 -1.91 -17.72 -5.82
C ALA A 68 -1.32 -16.65 -4.91
N ALA A 69 -1.72 -15.40 -5.18
CA ALA A 69 -1.68 -14.32 -4.21
C ALA A 69 -2.79 -14.50 -3.17
N VAL A 70 -2.59 -13.90 -2.00
CA VAL A 70 -3.53 -13.95 -0.86
C VAL A 70 -3.89 -12.54 -0.43
N TRP A 71 -5.15 -12.32 -0.03
CA TRP A 71 -5.51 -11.11 0.71
C TRP A 71 -6.15 -11.44 2.06
N THR A 72 -6.07 -10.50 2.99
CA THR A 72 -6.50 -10.69 4.39
C THR A 72 -8.02 -10.71 4.61
N GLY A 73 -8.81 -10.80 3.54
CA GLY A 73 -10.27 -10.86 3.63
C GLY A 73 -10.94 -9.50 3.82
N ASP A 74 -12.15 -9.55 4.38
CA ASP A 74 -13.10 -8.44 4.42
C ASP A 74 -12.79 -7.53 5.63
N ASN A 75 -11.80 -6.65 5.49
CA ASN A 75 -11.39 -5.66 6.50
C ASN A 75 -12.31 -4.41 6.54
N ALA A 76 -12.06 -3.44 7.43
CA ALA A 76 -12.86 -2.21 7.52
C ALA A 76 -12.02 -0.94 7.33
N ALA A 77 -12.64 0.13 6.84
CA ALA A 77 -12.05 1.44 6.60
C ALA A 77 -11.76 2.19 7.92
N GLU A 78 -10.85 1.66 8.73
CA GLU A 78 -10.45 2.19 10.03
C GLU A 78 -8.94 2.04 10.25
N TRP A 79 -8.36 2.94 11.04
CA TRP A 79 -6.92 2.95 11.34
C TRP A 79 -6.41 1.64 11.96
N GLY A 80 -7.18 1.02 12.85
CA GLY A 80 -6.81 -0.27 13.44
C GLY A 80 -6.66 -1.40 12.41
N PHE A 81 -7.46 -1.38 11.34
CA PHE A 81 -7.33 -2.36 10.25
C PHE A 81 -6.17 -2.05 9.30
N LEU A 82 -5.83 -0.77 9.11
CA LEU A 82 -4.58 -0.39 8.44
C LEU A 82 -3.38 -0.88 9.25
N GLN A 83 -3.36 -0.63 10.56
CA GLN A 83 -2.32 -1.12 11.48
C GLN A 83 -2.18 -2.64 11.43
N ALA A 84 -3.29 -3.37 11.56
CA ALA A 84 -3.29 -4.83 11.54
C ALA A 84 -2.84 -5.43 10.19
N SER A 85 -2.92 -4.67 9.08
CA SER A 85 -2.53 -5.19 7.77
C SER A 85 -1.06 -5.60 7.69
N VAL A 86 -0.18 -4.90 8.41
CA VAL A 86 1.28 -5.18 8.43
C VAL A 86 1.60 -6.50 9.14
N PRO A 87 1.26 -6.70 10.43
CA PRO A 87 1.54 -7.96 11.12
C PRO A 87 0.83 -9.16 10.47
N MET A 88 -0.37 -8.98 9.90
CA MET A 88 -1.05 -10.05 9.16
C MET A 88 -0.24 -10.48 7.93
N CYS A 89 0.22 -9.54 7.09
CA CYS A 89 1.02 -9.87 5.93
C CYS A 89 2.40 -10.44 6.32
N LEU A 90 3.02 -9.92 7.39
CA LEU A 90 4.29 -10.43 7.91
C LEU A 90 4.18 -11.87 8.41
N SER A 91 3.10 -12.21 9.11
CA SER A 91 2.86 -13.58 9.57
C SER A 91 2.74 -14.57 8.41
N LEU A 92 2.07 -14.18 7.32
CA LEU A 92 1.94 -14.99 6.11
C LEU A 92 3.27 -15.10 5.37
N ALA A 93 4.04 -14.02 5.29
CA ALA A 93 5.36 -14.02 4.67
C ALA A 93 6.34 -14.93 5.43
N ALA A 94 6.39 -14.85 6.76
CA ALA A 94 7.17 -15.76 7.60
C ALA A 94 6.74 -17.24 7.45
N ALA A 95 5.47 -17.49 7.12
CA ALA A 95 4.95 -18.82 6.80
C ALA A 95 5.16 -19.24 5.32
N GLY A 96 5.92 -18.48 4.53
CA GLY A 96 6.25 -18.77 3.14
C GLY A 96 5.21 -18.30 2.12
N ILE A 97 4.17 -17.56 2.52
CA ILE A 97 3.15 -16.97 1.65
C ILE A 97 3.42 -15.47 1.52
N SER A 98 4.44 -15.12 0.73
CA SER A 98 4.89 -13.73 0.67
C SER A 98 4.08 -12.83 -0.26
N PHE A 99 3.26 -13.39 -1.18
CA PHE A 99 2.42 -12.59 -2.07
C PHE A 99 1.10 -12.19 -1.40
N CYS A 100 1.19 -11.34 -0.37
CA CYS A 100 0.07 -10.94 0.48
C CYS A 100 -0.19 -9.43 0.46
N GLY A 101 -1.43 -9.04 0.72
CA GLY A 101 -1.85 -7.65 0.93
C GLY A 101 -3.22 -7.54 1.59
N SER A 102 -3.61 -6.31 1.93
CA SER A 102 -4.94 -5.98 2.45
C SER A 102 -5.74 -5.13 1.46
N ASP A 103 -7.06 -5.09 1.61
CA ASP A 103 -7.89 -4.22 0.79
C ASP A 103 -7.64 -2.75 1.14
N VAL A 104 -7.05 -2.03 0.18
CA VAL A 104 -6.67 -0.62 0.35
C VAL A 104 -7.91 0.24 0.49
N GLY A 105 -7.93 1.02 1.58
CA GLY A 105 -9.07 1.82 2.02
C GLY A 105 -10.14 1.05 2.80
N GLY A 106 -9.97 -0.25 3.04
CA GLY A 106 -10.86 -1.08 3.86
C GLY A 106 -12.15 -1.50 3.16
N PHE A 107 -12.46 -2.80 3.14
CA PHE A 107 -13.60 -3.38 2.43
C PHE A 107 -14.93 -2.78 2.92
N PHE A 108 -15.20 -2.83 4.22
CA PHE A 108 -16.36 -2.19 4.83
C PHE A 108 -16.10 -0.71 5.15
N LYS A 109 -17.18 0.08 5.27
CA LYS A 109 -17.16 1.51 5.63
C LYS A 109 -16.50 2.40 4.57
N TYR A 110 -16.38 3.69 4.84
CA TYR A 110 -15.81 4.68 3.92
C TYR A 110 -14.55 5.32 4.52
N PRO A 111 -13.40 5.28 3.83
CA PRO A 111 -12.18 5.91 4.31
C PRO A 111 -12.18 7.41 3.99
N GLU A 112 -12.05 8.23 5.03
CA GLU A 112 -11.77 9.66 4.89
C GLU A 112 -10.45 9.91 4.12
N PRO A 113 -10.26 11.09 3.48
CA PRO A 113 -9.12 11.35 2.60
C PRO A 113 -7.75 11.04 3.21
N GLU A 114 -7.54 11.34 4.49
CA GLU A 114 -6.29 11.04 5.19
C GLU A 114 -6.06 9.52 5.29
N LEU A 115 -7.05 8.77 5.76
CA LEU A 115 -6.95 7.32 5.89
C LEU A 115 -6.72 6.67 4.52
N MET A 116 -7.47 7.09 3.49
CA MET A 116 -7.27 6.59 2.13
C MET A 116 -5.84 6.87 1.64
N THR A 117 -5.32 8.07 1.89
CA THR A 117 -3.94 8.44 1.56
C THR A 117 -2.92 7.54 2.25
N ARG A 118 -3.04 7.38 3.57
CA ARG A 118 -2.11 6.53 4.34
C ARG A 118 -2.21 5.06 3.94
N TRP A 119 -3.39 4.58 3.58
CA TRP A 119 -3.56 3.21 3.10
C TRP A 119 -2.94 3.01 1.71
N TYR A 120 -3.05 3.98 0.80
CA TYR A 120 -2.31 3.92 -0.48
C TYR A 120 -0.80 3.92 -0.26
N GLN A 121 -0.30 4.75 0.67
CA GLN A 121 1.11 4.77 1.03
C GLN A 121 1.58 3.43 1.60
N ALA A 122 0.83 2.81 2.53
CA ALA A 122 1.16 1.50 3.07
C ALA A 122 1.04 0.39 2.02
N GLY A 123 -0.08 0.34 1.30
CA GLY A 123 -0.38 -0.68 0.29
C GLY A 123 0.57 -0.66 -0.90
N ALA A 124 1.09 0.52 -1.29
CA ALA A 124 2.12 0.64 -2.31
C ALA A 124 3.38 -0.18 -1.97
N TYR A 125 3.65 -0.39 -0.67
CA TYR A 125 4.76 -1.18 -0.17
C TYR A 125 4.35 -2.59 0.34
N GLN A 126 3.13 -3.06 0.08
CA GLN A 126 2.70 -4.44 0.32
C GLN A 126 2.79 -5.28 -0.97
N ALA A 127 3.13 -6.56 -0.87
CA ALA A 127 3.44 -7.41 -2.01
C ALA A 127 2.26 -7.51 -3.01
N PHE A 128 1.03 -7.68 -2.51
CA PHE A 128 -0.21 -7.56 -3.29
C PHE A 128 -0.90 -6.21 -3.03
N PHE A 129 -1.12 -5.42 -4.07
CA PHE A 129 -1.66 -4.06 -3.96
C PHE A 129 -2.98 -3.92 -4.71
N ARG A 130 -4.10 -3.91 -3.98
CA ARG A 130 -5.46 -3.81 -4.52
C ARG A 130 -6.32 -2.87 -3.66
N ALA A 131 -7.01 -1.93 -4.30
CA ALA A 131 -8.15 -1.25 -3.69
C ALA A 131 -9.45 -2.03 -3.99
N HIS A 132 -10.23 -2.33 -2.96
CA HIS A 132 -11.49 -3.06 -3.06
C HIS A 132 -12.47 -2.58 -1.99
N SER A 133 -13.77 -2.67 -2.25
CA SER A 133 -14.82 -2.08 -1.43
C SER A 133 -16.11 -2.91 -1.42
N HIS A 134 -16.84 -2.88 -0.32
CA HIS A 134 -18.15 -3.51 -0.17
C HIS A 134 -19.21 -2.80 -1.02
N ILE A 135 -20.23 -3.55 -1.45
CA ILE A 135 -21.27 -3.09 -2.39
C ILE A 135 -22.04 -1.85 -1.91
N GLU A 136 -22.19 -1.67 -0.60
CA GLU A 136 -22.93 -0.56 0.01
C GLU A 136 -22.08 0.70 0.24
N THR A 137 -20.80 0.68 -0.10
CA THR A 137 -19.91 1.82 0.12
C THR A 137 -20.05 2.85 -1.00
N LYS A 138 -19.77 4.12 -0.69
CA LYS A 138 -19.62 5.16 -1.72
C LYS A 138 -18.45 4.82 -2.64
N ARG A 139 -18.57 5.20 -3.91
CA ARG A 139 -17.48 5.12 -4.89
C ARG A 139 -16.26 5.87 -4.37
N ARG A 140 -15.09 5.26 -4.52
CA ARG A 140 -13.82 5.77 -4.00
C ARG A 140 -12.64 5.48 -4.91
N GLU A 141 -12.88 5.45 -6.22
CA GLU A 141 -11.78 5.49 -7.19
C GLU A 141 -10.90 6.73 -6.91
N PRO A 142 -9.57 6.63 -7.03
CA PRO A 142 -8.65 7.69 -6.58
C PRO A 142 -8.94 9.09 -7.11
N TRP A 143 -9.45 9.20 -8.33
CA TRP A 143 -9.76 10.47 -9.00
C TRP A 143 -11.09 11.11 -8.55
N LEU A 144 -11.84 10.47 -7.64
CA LEU A 144 -13.05 11.04 -7.05
C LEU A 144 -12.75 11.91 -5.83
N TYR A 145 -11.53 11.84 -5.28
CA TYR A 145 -11.09 12.70 -4.20
C TYR A 145 -10.64 14.06 -4.73
N GLU A 146 -10.62 15.07 -3.85
CA GLU A 146 -10.10 16.41 -4.17
C GLU A 146 -8.69 16.35 -4.79
N PRO A 147 -8.29 17.33 -5.63
CA PRO A 147 -7.01 17.31 -6.34
C PRO A 147 -5.78 17.10 -5.46
N SER A 148 -5.78 17.66 -4.23
CA SER A 148 -4.71 17.50 -3.25
C SER A 148 -4.54 16.03 -2.81
N THR A 149 -5.64 15.36 -2.47
CA THR A 149 -5.64 13.94 -2.09
C THR A 149 -5.29 13.06 -3.29
N THR A 150 -5.89 13.33 -4.45
CA THR A 150 -5.59 12.62 -5.69
C THR A 150 -4.08 12.68 -6.04
N ALA A 151 -3.41 13.80 -5.77
CA ALA A 151 -1.97 13.92 -5.98
C ALA A 151 -1.15 12.99 -5.08
N LEU A 152 -1.54 12.84 -3.81
CA LEU A 152 -0.89 11.95 -2.85
C LEU A 152 -1.08 10.47 -3.19
N LEU A 153 -2.29 10.08 -3.59
CA LEU A 153 -2.58 8.72 -4.07
C LEU A 153 -1.78 8.40 -5.34
N ARG A 154 -1.68 9.36 -6.27
CA ARG A 154 -0.86 9.23 -7.48
C ARG A 154 0.62 9.05 -7.15
N ASP A 155 1.14 9.79 -6.17
CA ASP A 155 2.54 9.66 -5.72
C ASP A 155 2.84 8.26 -5.19
N ALA A 156 1.98 7.71 -4.32
CA ALA A 156 2.12 6.35 -3.81
C ALA A 156 2.13 5.30 -4.95
N VAL A 157 1.23 5.45 -5.93
CA VAL A 157 1.22 4.57 -7.12
C VAL A 157 2.50 4.73 -7.94
N ARG A 158 2.98 5.95 -8.18
CA ARG A 158 4.23 6.18 -8.92
C ARG A 158 5.44 5.55 -8.22
N ARG A 159 5.54 5.65 -6.89
CA ARG A 159 6.60 5.01 -6.10
C ARG A 159 6.56 3.49 -6.24
N ARG A 160 5.37 2.88 -6.18
CA ARG A 160 5.22 1.45 -6.48
C ARG A 160 5.70 1.10 -7.89
N TYR A 161 5.28 1.85 -8.90
CA TYR A 161 5.69 1.61 -10.29
C TYR A 161 7.20 1.77 -10.52
N ALA A 162 7.81 2.77 -9.88
CA ALA A 162 9.26 3.00 -9.95
C ALA A 162 10.08 1.86 -9.34
N LEU A 163 9.48 1.09 -8.41
CA LEU A 163 10.11 -0.06 -7.77
C LEU A 163 9.73 -1.40 -8.41
N LEU A 164 9.02 -1.44 -9.55
CA LEU A 164 8.54 -2.71 -10.12
C LEU A 164 9.65 -3.70 -10.43
N ASP A 165 10.80 -3.24 -10.94
CA ASP A 165 11.94 -4.11 -11.20
C ASP A 165 12.52 -4.69 -9.91
N PHE A 166 12.56 -3.89 -8.84
CA PHE A 166 12.94 -4.33 -7.50
C PHE A 166 11.96 -5.37 -6.96
N TRP A 167 10.65 -5.10 -7.00
CA TRP A 167 9.61 -6.05 -6.61
C TRP A 167 9.73 -7.37 -7.37
N TYR A 168 9.88 -7.30 -8.69
CA TYR A 168 9.96 -8.47 -9.54
C TYR A 168 11.23 -9.29 -9.27
N THR A 169 12.34 -8.63 -8.94
CA THR A 169 13.57 -9.30 -8.49
C THR A 169 13.35 -10.05 -7.18
N LEU A 170 12.73 -9.42 -6.18
CA LEU A 170 12.43 -10.08 -4.90
C LEU A 170 11.50 -11.29 -5.09
N PHE A 171 10.50 -11.17 -5.96
CA PHE A 171 9.63 -12.30 -6.30
C PHE A 171 10.37 -13.42 -7.04
N TYR A 172 11.35 -13.08 -7.88
CA TYR A 172 12.20 -14.07 -8.52
C TYR A 172 13.07 -14.80 -7.50
N GLU A 173 13.76 -14.09 -6.60
CA GLU A 173 14.53 -14.68 -5.50
C GLU A 173 13.65 -15.61 -4.65
N HIS A 174 12.45 -15.15 -4.28
CA HIS A 174 11.48 -15.96 -3.55
C HIS A 174 11.13 -17.29 -4.26
N THR A 175 11.13 -17.32 -5.59
CA THR A 175 10.87 -18.55 -6.36
C THR A 175 12.06 -19.53 -6.36
N LEU A 176 13.27 -19.05 -6.09
CA LEU A 176 14.48 -19.86 -6.11
C LEU A 176 14.71 -20.57 -4.77
N ASP A 177 14.59 -19.84 -3.66
CA ASP A 177 14.97 -20.36 -2.33
C ASP A 177 13.87 -20.22 -1.26
N GLY A 178 12.72 -19.62 -1.60
CA GLY A 178 11.62 -19.42 -0.68
C GLY A 178 11.79 -18.22 0.27
N THR A 179 12.87 -17.44 0.16
CA THR A 179 13.10 -16.26 1.00
C THR A 179 11.96 -15.26 0.82
N PRO A 180 11.28 -14.81 1.90
CA PRO A 180 10.15 -13.89 1.78
C PRO A 180 10.52 -12.56 1.10
N VAL A 181 9.60 -12.04 0.28
CA VAL A 181 9.68 -10.71 -0.35
C VAL A 181 9.59 -9.62 0.71
N THR A 182 8.64 -9.77 1.64
CA THR A 182 8.47 -8.91 2.81
C THR A 182 8.98 -9.65 4.04
N ARG A 183 9.93 -9.07 4.76
CA ARG A 183 10.65 -9.74 5.83
C ARG A 183 10.45 -9.03 7.17
N PRO A 184 10.09 -9.75 8.25
CA PRO A 184 10.18 -9.21 9.59
C PRO A 184 11.66 -9.03 9.97
N TYR A 185 11.97 -8.06 10.82
CA TYR A 185 13.37 -7.73 11.13
C TYR A 185 14.14 -8.89 11.75
N PHE A 186 13.52 -9.68 12.63
CA PHE A 186 14.18 -10.81 13.29
C PHE A 186 14.73 -11.86 12.31
N GLN A 187 14.24 -11.88 11.06
CA GLN A 187 14.75 -12.80 10.04
C GLN A 187 16.11 -12.34 9.49
N GLU A 188 16.31 -11.03 9.35
CA GLU A 188 17.56 -10.43 8.83
C GLU A 188 18.54 -10.08 9.96
N TYR A 189 18.02 -9.82 11.16
CA TYR A 189 18.78 -9.42 12.34
C TYR A 189 18.47 -10.35 13.52
N PRO A 190 18.77 -11.66 13.42
CA PRO A 190 18.38 -12.65 14.42
C PRO A 190 19.07 -12.46 15.78
N ASP A 191 20.23 -11.79 15.79
CA ASP A 191 21.01 -11.54 17.02
C ASP A 191 20.60 -10.23 17.74
N GLU A 192 19.71 -9.42 17.15
CA GLU A 192 19.19 -8.19 17.77
C GLU A 192 17.81 -8.44 18.41
N GLU A 193 17.78 -8.69 19.72
CA GLU A 193 16.56 -9.03 20.48
C GLU A 193 15.45 -7.97 20.35
N GLU A 194 15.81 -6.68 20.24
CA GLU A 194 14.84 -5.60 20.04
C GLU A 194 13.99 -5.77 18.77
N THR A 195 14.44 -6.58 17.80
CA THR A 195 13.73 -6.79 16.53
C THR A 195 12.60 -7.82 16.61
N TYR A 196 12.54 -8.63 17.67
CA TYR A 196 11.68 -9.81 17.73
C TYR A 196 10.19 -9.47 17.76
N THR A 197 9.85 -8.33 18.37
CA THR A 197 8.46 -7.88 18.55
C THR A 197 8.08 -6.74 17.63
N ILE A 198 8.96 -6.35 16.69
CA ILE A 198 8.66 -5.25 15.76
C ILE A 198 7.81 -5.81 14.62
N ASP A 199 6.54 -5.39 14.59
CA ASP A 199 5.54 -5.81 13.62
C ASP A 199 4.85 -4.64 12.90
N ASP A 200 5.32 -3.42 13.18
CA ASP A 200 4.81 -2.17 12.65
C ASP A 200 5.71 -1.59 11.54
N GLN A 201 6.81 -2.29 11.26
CA GLN A 201 7.89 -1.98 10.31
C GLN A 201 8.41 -3.29 9.71
N TYR A 202 8.94 -3.20 8.49
CA TYR A 202 9.42 -4.38 7.79
C TYR A 202 10.45 -4.05 6.73
N LEU A 203 11.11 -5.08 6.21
CA LEU A 203 12.02 -4.98 5.08
C LEU A 203 11.35 -5.52 3.82
N LEU A 204 11.71 -4.92 2.68
CA LEU A 204 11.53 -5.51 1.38
C LEU A 204 12.90 -5.99 0.90
N GLY A 205 13.05 -7.31 0.77
CA GLY A 205 14.36 -7.93 0.66
C GLY A 205 15.25 -7.57 1.85
N ASP A 206 16.51 -7.26 1.57
CA ASP A 206 17.51 -6.79 2.53
C ASP A 206 17.89 -5.29 2.30
N LYS A 207 17.15 -4.57 1.44
CA LYS A 207 17.54 -3.23 0.96
C LYS A 207 16.66 -2.08 1.42
N LEU A 208 15.35 -2.30 1.57
CA LEU A 208 14.40 -1.23 1.81
C LEU A 208 13.62 -1.45 3.09
N LEU A 209 13.81 -0.54 4.04
CA LEU A 209 13.05 -0.47 5.28
C LEU A 209 11.79 0.36 5.08
N VAL A 210 10.64 -0.19 5.49
CA VAL A 210 9.35 0.44 5.36
C VAL A 210 8.70 0.60 6.74
N ARG A 211 8.39 1.85 7.11
CA ARG A 211 7.60 2.22 8.28
C ARG A 211 6.39 3.06 7.84
N PRO A 212 5.25 2.45 7.50
CA PRO A 212 4.07 3.20 7.08
C PRO A 212 3.50 4.05 8.24
N VAL A 213 2.93 5.20 7.93
CA VAL A 213 2.14 5.98 8.90
C VAL A 213 0.76 5.36 9.01
N MET A 214 0.40 4.88 10.20
CA MET A 214 -0.83 4.11 10.42
C MET A 214 -1.70 4.69 11.55
N GLU A 215 -1.52 5.97 11.85
CA GLU A 215 -2.28 6.72 12.86
C GLU A 215 -2.74 8.06 12.28
N ALA A 216 -3.88 8.56 12.75
CA ALA A 216 -4.46 9.81 12.28
C ALA A 216 -3.71 11.04 12.83
N GLY A 217 -3.48 12.04 11.98
CA GLY A 217 -3.00 13.35 12.39
C GLY A 217 -1.56 13.40 12.92
N VAL A 218 -0.80 12.30 12.82
CA VAL A 218 0.58 12.25 13.35
C VAL A 218 1.55 13.02 12.47
N LYS A 219 2.48 13.72 13.13
CA LYS A 219 3.55 14.53 12.50
C LYS A 219 4.93 13.89 12.60
N SER A 220 5.05 12.81 13.37
CA SER A 220 6.26 12.01 13.47
C SER A 220 5.90 10.56 13.78
N VAL A 221 6.78 9.63 13.41
CA VAL A 221 6.70 8.22 13.78
C VAL A 221 8.02 7.78 14.38
N LYS A 222 7.96 6.82 15.30
CA LYS A 222 9.15 6.13 15.79
C LYS A 222 9.58 5.09 14.76
N VAL A 223 10.84 5.13 14.37
CA VAL A 223 11.46 4.20 13.42
C VAL A 223 12.61 3.49 14.13
N TYR A 224 12.65 2.16 14.08
CA TYR A 224 13.78 1.38 14.56
C TYR A 224 14.72 1.08 13.39
N LEU A 225 16.00 1.42 13.53
CA LEU A 225 17.02 1.11 12.52
C LEU A 225 17.88 -0.07 12.99
N PRO A 226 17.70 -1.27 12.41
CA PRO A 226 18.47 -2.46 12.78
C PRO A 226 19.86 -2.47 12.14
N GLY A 227 20.76 -3.30 12.67
CA GLY A 227 22.13 -3.47 12.19
C GLY A 227 23.18 -2.74 13.03
N ARG A 228 22.99 -2.69 14.34
CA ARG A 228 23.90 -2.02 15.29
C ARG A 228 25.28 -2.67 15.27
N ASP A 229 25.31 -4.00 15.36
CA ASP A 229 26.55 -4.77 15.44
C ASP A 229 27.34 -4.75 14.12
N THR A 230 26.64 -4.61 13.00
CA THR A 230 27.23 -4.47 11.67
C THR A 230 27.55 -3.01 11.28
N ASN A 231 27.29 -2.04 12.16
CA ASN A 231 27.43 -0.61 11.89
C ASN A 231 26.68 -0.16 10.61
N THR A 232 25.48 -0.71 10.39
CA THR A 232 24.67 -0.41 9.19
C THR A 232 24.31 1.06 9.11
N LEU A 233 24.37 1.60 7.88
CA LEU A 233 23.91 2.94 7.54
C LEU A 233 22.60 2.85 6.77
N TRP A 234 21.59 3.54 7.26
CA TRP A 234 20.30 3.70 6.59
C TRP A 234 20.20 5.10 5.99
N TYR A 235 19.60 5.19 4.81
CA TYR A 235 19.39 6.45 4.10
C TYR A 235 17.89 6.69 3.93
N ASP A 236 17.41 7.87 4.32
CA ASP A 236 16.05 8.29 3.96
C ASP A 236 15.99 8.47 2.44
N VAL A 237 15.06 7.76 1.79
CA VAL A 237 15.01 7.65 0.32
C VAL A 237 14.65 8.96 -0.39
N ASP A 238 14.09 9.93 0.33
CA ASP A 238 13.66 11.21 -0.24
C ASP A 238 14.71 12.31 -0.05
N SER A 239 15.30 12.38 1.14
CA SER A 239 16.26 13.42 1.56
C SER A 239 17.73 12.99 1.43
N TYR A 240 17.98 11.69 1.32
CA TYR A 240 19.31 11.07 1.37
C TYR A 240 20.06 11.32 2.69
N GLN A 241 19.37 11.77 3.74
CA GLN A 241 19.95 11.90 5.06
C GLN A 241 20.38 10.51 5.57
N VAL A 242 21.60 10.44 6.09
CA VAL A 242 22.18 9.21 6.65
C VAL A 242 21.86 9.09 8.13
N HIS A 243 21.50 7.89 8.55
CA HIS A 243 21.25 7.50 9.93
C HIS A 243 22.03 6.23 10.25
N LYS A 244 22.74 6.22 11.38
CA LYS A 244 23.37 5.00 11.90
C LYS A 244 22.32 4.13 12.58
N ALA A 245 22.46 2.80 12.47
CA ALA A 245 21.65 1.82 13.18
C ALA A 245 21.87 1.86 14.70
N ASN A 246 21.25 2.85 15.36
CA ASN A 246 21.38 3.11 16.80
C ASN A 246 20.04 2.90 17.53
N GLY A 247 19.18 2.01 17.03
CA GLY A 247 17.86 1.75 17.59
C GLY A 247 16.79 2.75 17.13
N TYR A 248 15.92 3.17 18.05
CA TYR A 248 14.79 4.05 17.73
C TYR A 248 15.20 5.51 17.52
N PHE A 249 14.64 6.14 16.51
CA PHE A 249 14.62 7.59 16.36
C PHE A 249 13.23 8.09 15.93
N ASN A 250 12.98 9.38 16.13
CA ASN A 250 11.75 10.03 15.67
C ASN A 250 11.97 10.56 14.25
N GLN A 251 11.21 10.05 13.29
CA GLN A 251 11.17 10.54 11.92
C GLN A 251 9.97 11.48 11.75
N GLU A 252 10.23 12.73 11.33
CA GLU A 252 9.14 13.63 10.94
C GLU A 252 8.43 13.10 9.70
N VAL A 253 7.09 13.14 9.73
CA VAL A 253 6.24 12.69 8.63
C VAL A 253 5.23 13.77 8.29
N ASN A 254 5.10 14.04 7.01
CA ASN A 254 4.05 14.89 6.47
C ASN A 254 3.06 14.02 5.69
N ILE A 255 1.83 14.48 5.53
CA ILE A 255 0.87 13.80 4.65
C ILE A 255 1.33 13.87 3.19
N ALA A 256 1.99 14.98 2.84
CA ALA A 256 2.71 15.20 1.60
C ALA A 256 4.22 15.12 1.84
N LYS A 257 4.88 14.07 1.36
CA LYS A 257 6.32 14.08 1.06
C LYS A 257 6.48 14.18 -0.47
N PHE A 258 5.97 15.27 -1.06
CA PHE A 258 6.21 15.55 -2.47
C PHE A 258 7.18 16.73 -2.56
N ALA A 259 8.47 16.46 -2.73
CA ALA A 259 9.41 17.49 -3.11
C ALA A 259 9.15 17.85 -4.58
N SER A 260 8.44 18.95 -4.82
CA SER A 260 8.16 19.46 -6.15
C SER A 260 8.95 20.71 -6.42
N ARG A 261 9.59 20.80 -7.60
CA ARG A 261 9.98 22.11 -8.16
C ARG A 261 8.84 22.77 -8.95
N ALA A 262 7.70 22.10 -9.09
CA ALA A 262 6.54 22.64 -9.78
C ALA A 262 5.83 23.68 -8.90
N TRP A 263 5.36 24.72 -9.55
CA TRP A 263 4.71 25.87 -8.94
C TRP A 263 3.47 26.24 -9.75
N ILE A 264 2.50 26.90 -9.12
CA ILE A 264 1.25 27.32 -9.76
C ILE A 264 1.54 28.44 -10.74
N GLU A 265 1.39 28.18 -12.05
CA GLU A 265 1.68 29.18 -13.09
C GLU A 265 0.52 30.16 -13.35
N ARG A 266 -0.71 29.79 -13.02
CA ARG A 266 -1.91 30.60 -13.29
C ARG A 266 -3.07 30.18 -12.39
N ILE A 267 -3.82 31.16 -11.91
CA ILE A 267 -5.11 30.95 -11.24
C ILE A 267 -6.16 31.74 -12.03
N VAL A 268 -7.28 31.09 -12.34
CA VAL A 268 -8.38 31.67 -13.11
C VAL A 268 -9.65 31.57 -12.26
N ILE A 269 -10.24 32.70 -11.93
CA ILE A 269 -11.43 32.81 -11.08
C ILE A 269 -12.55 33.39 -11.94
N ALA A 270 -13.55 32.57 -12.25
CA ALA A 270 -14.72 32.98 -13.01
C ALA A 270 -15.80 33.60 -12.09
N GLY A 271 -16.64 34.47 -12.65
CA GLY A 271 -17.74 35.14 -11.93
C GLY A 271 -17.34 36.40 -11.16
N ILE A 272 -16.12 36.91 -11.35
CA ILE A 272 -15.65 38.16 -10.73
C ILE A 272 -15.97 39.33 -11.65
N ARG A 273 -16.95 40.17 -11.29
CA ARG A 273 -17.37 41.35 -12.08
C ARG A 273 -16.51 42.58 -11.84
N THR A 274 -16.00 42.71 -10.62
CA THR A 274 -15.15 43.81 -10.19
C THR A 274 -13.87 43.22 -9.63
N ALA A 275 -12.73 43.62 -10.17
CA ALA A 275 -11.44 43.13 -9.69
C ALA A 275 -11.19 43.68 -8.28
N PRO A 276 -10.75 42.86 -7.32
CA PRO A 276 -10.20 43.35 -6.07
C PRO A 276 -9.07 44.34 -6.34
N ARG A 277 -8.87 45.33 -5.46
CA ARG A 277 -7.81 46.32 -5.63
C ARG A 277 -6.42 45.70 -5.48
N THR A 278 -6.27 44.72 -4.59
CA THR A 278 -5.00 44.00 -4.41
C THR A 278 -5.20 42.51 -4.17
N ALA A 279 -4.19 41.72 -4.53
CA ALA A 279 -4.05 40.33 -4.12
C ALA A 279 -2.62 40.09 -3.63
N ARG A 280 -2.48 39.33 -2.54
CA ARG A 280 -1.18 38.96 -1.96
C ARG A 280 -1.12 37.46 -1.68
N LEU A 281 -0.07 36.81 -2.17
CA LEU A 281 0.28 35.44 -1.78
C LEU A 281 0.90 35.47 -0.38
N GLN A 282 0.39 34.65 0.53
CA GLN A 282 0.97 34.36 1.83
C GLN A 282 1.61 32.98 1.79
N HIS A 283 2.93 32.92 1.93
CA HIS A 283 3.69 31.67 1.88
C HIS A 283 4.98 31.80 2.70
N GLY A 284 5.27 30.83 3.58
CA GLY A 284 6.50 30.81 4.38
C GLY A 284 6.75 32.06 5.23
N GLY A 285 5.67 32.68 5.77
CA GLY A 285 5.75 33.94 6.52
C GLY A 285 6.04 35.19 5.67
N ARG A 286 6.08 35.06 4.34
CA ARG A 286 6.28 36.17 3.40
C ARG A 286 4.97 36.50 2.69
N SER A 287 4.79 37.78 2.41
CA SER A 287 3.66 38.31 1.66
C SER A 287 4.14 38.91 0.34
N THR A 288 3.69 38.38 -0.79
CA THR A 288 4.11 38.83 -2.13
C THR A 288 2.91 39.35 -2.92
N ALA A 289 3.03 40.57 -3.46
CA ALA A 289 1.97 41.16 -4.27
C ALA A 289 1.82 40.40 -5.60
N LEU A 290 0.57 40.16 -6.00
CA LEU A 290 0.22 39.43 -7.21
C LEU A 290 -0.37 40.38 -8.26
N GLN A 291 -0.04 40.14 -9.52
CA GLN A 291 -0.67 40.82 -10.63
C GLN A 291 -1.97 40.11 -11.03
N MET A 292 -3.03 40.90 -11.19
CA MET A 292 -4.34 40.42 -11.59
C MET A 292 -4.77 41.09 -12.90
N THR A 293 -5.51 40.37 -13.72
CA THR A 293 -6.12 40.89 -14.94
C THR A 293 -7.57 40.45 -14.99
N LEU A 294 -8.49 41.42 -15.07
CA LEU A 294 -9.92 41.15 -15.21
C LEU A 294 -10.32 41.22 -16.68
N HIS A 295 -10.85 40.10 -17.20
CA HIS A 295 -11.41 39.99 -18.53
C HIS A 295 -12.92 40.24 -18.48
N ARG A 296 -13.31 41.52 -18.63
CA ARG A 296 -14.69 42.00 -18.46
C ARG A 296 -15.72 41.36 -19.40
N GLY A 297 -15.31 40.82 -20.54
CA GLY A 297 -16.23 40.16 -21.48
C GLY A 297 -16.82 38.85 -20.94
N ASN A 298 -16.14 38.20 -19.98
CA ASN A 298 -16.51 36.88 -19.46
C ASN A 298 -16.55 36.83 -17.91
N ASP A 299 -16.44 37.97 -17.22
CA ASP A 299 -16.32 38.05 -15.75
C ASP A 299 -15.22 37.13 -15.17
N VAL A 300 -14.04 37.11 -15.80
CA VAL A 300 -12.92 36.24 -15.40
C VAL A 300 -11.74 37.04 -14.87
N LEU A 301 -11.36 36.81 -13.62
CA LEU A 301 -10.12 37.31 -13.02
C LEU A 301 -9.00 36.29 -13.20
N VAL A 302 -7.89 36.72 -13.77
CA VAL A 302 -6.69 35.89 -13.98
C VAL A 302 -5.54 36.42 -13.13
N ILE A 303 -4.95 35.54 -12.32
CA ILE A 303 -3.68 35.79 -11.62
C ILE A 303 -2.60 35.02 -12.37
N ARG A 304 -1.65 35.73 -12.98
CA ARG A 304 -0.55 35.12 -13.72
C ARG A 304 0.68 34.99 -12.83
N LYS A 305 1.32 33.83 -12.95
CA LYS A 305 2.57 33.45 -12.30
C LYS A 305 2.59 33.73 -10.79
N PRO A 306 1.65 33.21 -9.98
CA PRO A 306 1.66 33.44 -8.55
C PRO A 306 2.91 32.87 -7.86
N GLY A 307 3.62 31.90 -8.45
CA GLY A 307 4.88 31.40 -7.89
C GLY A 307 4.69 30.48 -6.69
N ALA A 308 3.44 30.14 -6.37
CA ALA A 308 3.11 29.32 -5.21
C ALA A 308 3.58 27.86 -5.42
N PRO A 309 4.40 27.30 -4.53
CA PRO A 309 4.83 25.91 -4.64
C PRO A 309 3.63 24.97 -4.50
N VAL A 310 3.61 23.89 -5.30
CA VAL A 310 2.53 22.89 -5.24
C VAL A 310 2.62 22.03 -3.98
N SER A 311 3.80 21.97 -3.36
CA SER A 311 4.14 21.09 -2.24
C SER A 311 4.05 21.72 -0.86
N GLU A 312 3.69 23.00 -0.74
CA GLU A 312 3.68 23.72 0.53
C GLU A 312 2.36 24.50 0.71
N ASP A 313 2.02 24.82 1.95
CA ASP A 313 0.80 25.57 2.28
C ASP A 313 0.95 27.07 1.95
N TRP A 314 -0.06 27.63 1.30
CA TRP A 314 -0.13 29.06 0.98
C TRP A 314 -1.58 29.52 0.88
N SER A 315 -1.80 30.84 0.92
CA SER A 315 -3.12 31.44 0.69
C SER A 315 -3.01 32.72 -0.14
N ILE A 316 -4.09 33.11 -0.82
CA ILE A 316 -4.18 34.41 -1.49
C ILE A 316 -5.21 35.25 -0.76
N GLN A 317 -4.78 36.40 -0.27
CA GLN A 317 -5.64 37.39 0.37
C GLN A 317 -5.98 38.49 -0.63
N PHE A 318 -7.27 38.70 -0.84
CA PHE A 318 -7.80 39.82 -1.62
C PHE A 318 -8.18 40.97 -0.69
N ALA A 319 -8.00 42.19 -1.16
CA ALA A 319 -8.53 43.39 -0.50
C ALA A 319 -9.27 44.26 -1.52
N GLU A 320 -10.37 44.85 -1.06
CA GLU A 320 -11.27 45.70 -1.86
C GLU A 320 -10.65 47.03 -2.29
#